data_AF-S5UKE9-F1
#
_entry.id   AF-S5UKE9-F1
#
_cell.length_a   1.000
_cell.length_b   1.000
_cell.length_c   1.000
_cell.angle_alpha   90.00
_cell.angle_beta   90.00
_cell.angle_gamma   90.00
#
_symmetry.space_group_name_H-M   'P 1'
#
loop_
_entity.id
_entity.type
_entity.pdbx_description
1 polymer ?
#
loop_
_entity_poly.entity_id
_entity_poly.type
_entity_poly.pdbx_seq_one_letter_code
_entity_poly.pdbx_strand_id
1 'polypeptide(L)'
;MVVVCKRNDYTGKIDQAVADTGTVIDEIANAAPNAQIVLMGYPHIVGDSQCWAGDFDTLNYLADYMRDKQKTKIDELKRSGTKVAFADPVPAFKGHGLCDSDEWINGVVAGPHGDGDFHDGDPANQAPCITKPGQNTCLSLEPFHPRNAGTTGYAQVMGQALTDIGYKGANAVPS
;
A
#
# COMPACT_ATOMS: atom_id res chain seq x y z
N MET A 1 2.37 -28.33 -7.32
CA MET A 1 1.27 -28.17 -6.35
C MET A 1 0.86 -26.72 -6.39
N VAL A 2 -0.23 -26.39 -7.11
CA VAL A 2 -0.76 -25.02 -7.17
C VAL A 2 -1.38 -24.75 -5.81
N VAL A 3 -0.74 -23.91 -5.00
CA VAL A 3 -1.38 -23.36 -3.80
C VAL A 3 -2.47 -22.44 -4.33
N VAL A 4 -3.71 -22.94 -4.37
CA VAL A 4 -4.88 -22.11 -4.60
C VAL A 4 -5.12 -21.38 -3.28
N CYS A 5 -4.69 -20.13 -3.18
CA CYS A 5 -4.97 -19.27 -2.03
C CYS A 5 -6.49 -19.14 -1.88
N LYS A 6 -7.10 -19.80 -0.89
CA LYS A 6 -8.54 -19.66 -0.65
C LYS A 6 -8.78 -18.33 0.05
N ARG A 7 -9.93 -17.68 -0.22
CA ARG A 7 -10.24 -16.36 0.36
C ARG A 7 -10.11 -16.31 1.89
N ASN A 8 -10.55 -17.38 2.54
CA ASN A 8 -10.50 -17.50 3.99
C ASN A 8 -9.07 -17.61 4.55
N ASP A 9 -8.07 -17.93 3.73
CA ASP A 9 -6.68 -18.06 4.15
C ASP A 9 -6.04 -16.69 4.45
N TYR A 10 -6.61 -15.60 3.94
CA TYR A 10 -6.07 -14.24 4.06
C TYR A 10 -7.03 -13.22 4.67
N THR A 11 -8.36 -13.38 4.57
CA THR A 11 -9.30 -12.43 5.18
C THR A 11 -9.17 -12.38 6.70
N GLY A 12 -8.93 -13.51 7.37
CA GLY A 12 -8.66 -13.54 8.80
C GLY A 12 -7.38 -12.78 9.20
N LYS A 13 -6.35 -12.81 8.35
CA LYS A 13 -5.13 -12.02 8.56
C LYS A 13 -5.37 -10.53 8.35
N ILE A 14 -6.18 -10.15 7.36
CA ILE A 14 -6.58 -8.76 7.15
C ILE A 14 -7.41 -8.26 8.34
N ASP A 15 -8.35 -9.06 8.83
CA ASP A 15 -9.15 -8.71 10.00
C ASP A 15 -8.27 -8.43 11.22
N GLN A 16 -7.27 -9.28 11.46
CA GLN A 16 -6.29 -9.05 12.52
C GLN A 16 -5.46 -7.77 12.27
N ALA A 17 -4.93 -7.58 11.05
CA ALA A 17 -4.14 -6.40 10.72
C ALA A 17 -4.94 -5.09 10.87
N VAL A 18 -6.24 -5.11 10.57
CA VAL A 18 -7.14 -3.95 10.78
C VAL A 18 -7.40 -3.71 12.26
N ALA A 19 -7.52 -4.78 13.08
CA ALA A 19 -7.59 -4.64 14.52
C ALA A 19 -6.31 -4.02 15.10
N ASP A 20 -5.15 -4.54 14.68
CA ASP A 20 -3.83 -4.05 15.10
C ASP A 20 -3.62 -2.58 14.66
N THR A 21 -4.06 -2.22 13.45
CA THR A 21 -4.04 -0.83 12.97
C THR A 21 -4.87 0.09 13.88
N GLY A 22 -6.02 -0.39 14.37
CA GLY A 22 -6.83 0.33 15.35
C GLY A 22 -6.07 0.57 16.65
N THR A 23 -5.39 -0.45 17.18
CA THR A 23 -4.54 -0.33 18.38
C THR A 23 -3.44 0.72 18.18
N VAL A 24 -2.74 0.70 17.05
CA VAL A 24 -1.70 1.70 16.74
C VAL A 24 -2.28 3.12 16.69
N ILE A 25 -3.46 3.31 16.11
CA ILE A 25 -4.11 4.62 16.05
C ILE A 25 -4.48 5.11 17.46
N ASP A 26 -5.00 4.22 18.32
CA ASP A 26 -5.31 4.57 19.70
C ASP A 26 -4.05 4.93 20.50
N GLU A 27 -2.95 4.19 20.32
CA GLU A 27 -1.65 4.52 20.92
C GLU A 27 -1.15 5.89 20.47
N ILE A 28 -1.23 6.22 19.18
CA ILE A 28 -0.87 7.54 18.65
C ILE A 28 -1.75 8.62 19.27
N ALA A 29 -3.08 8.41 19.33
CA ALA A 29 -4.02 9.38 19.88
C ALA A 29 -3.76 9.65 21.37
N ASN A 30 -3.39 8.61 22.13
CA ASN A 30 -3.01 8.74 23.54
C ASN A 30 -1.69 9.49 23.72
N ALA A 31 -0.69 9.20 22.89
CA ALA A 31 0.62 9.84 22.95
C ALA A 31 0.59 11.31 22.46
N ALA A 32 -0.30 11.61 21.51
CA ALA A 32 -0.45 12.94 20.93
C ALA A 32 -1.95 13.33 20.84
N PRO A 33 -2.58 13.77 21.96
CA PRO A 33 -4.01 14.07 22.02
C PRO A 33 -4.51 15.17 21.06
N ASN A 34 -3.59 15.99 20.56
CA ASN A 34 -3.87 17.06 19.61
C ASN A 34 -3.62 16.66 18.15
N ALA A 35 -3.07 15.46 17.88
CA ALA A 35 -2.76 15.02 16.54
C ALA A 35 -4.02 14.81 15.69
N GLN A 36 -3.86 15.05 14.39
CA GLN A 36 -4.80 14.64 13.35
C GLN A 36 -4.15 13.45 12.63
N ILE A 37 -4.81 12.30 12.64
CA ILE A 37 -4.27 11.05 12.09
C ILE A 37 -4.90 10.80 10.72
N VAL A 38 -4.10 10.45 9.72
CA VAL A 38 -4.59 10.03 8.40
C VAL A 38 -4.07 8.63 8.12
N LEU A 39 -4.97 7.66 7.98
CA LEU A 39 -4.63 6.31 7.53
C LEU A 39 -4.71 6.29 6.00
N MET A 40 -3.57 6.11 5.34
CA MET A 40 -3.51 5.86 3.89
C MET A 40 -3.81 4.39 3.60
N GLY A 41 -4.78 4.13 2.73
CA GLY A 41 -5.10 2.79 2.24
C GLY A 41 -4.13 2.30 1.15
N TYR A 42 -4.50 1.18 0.53
CA TYR A 42 -3.79 0.63 -0.63
C TYR A 42 -4.68 0.70 -1.88
N PRO A 43 -4.11 0.97 -3.08
CA PRO A 43 -4.82 0.91 -4.34
C PRO A 43 -5.01 -0.55 -4.76
N HIS A 44 -5.71 -0.74 -5.87
CA HIS A 44 -5.62 -1.98 -6.62
C HIS A 44 -4.20 -2.13 -7.20
N ILE A 45 -3.62 -3.31 -7.03
CA ILE A 45 -2.26 -3.61 -7.50
C ILE A 45 -2.27 -3.87 -9.02
N VAL A 46 -3.34 -4.52 -9.51
CA VAL A 46 -3.53 -4.85 -10.92
C VAL A 46 -4.71 -4.04 -11.48
N GLY A 47 -4.67 -3.76 -12.77
CA GLY A 47 -5.75 -3.08 -13.47
C GLY A 47 -7.05 -3.89 -13.51
N ASP A 48 -8.10 -3.27 -14.06
CA ASP A 48 -9.45 -3.86 -14.18
C ASP A 48 -9.58 -4.87 -15.34
N SER A 49 -8.51 -5.09 -16.12
CA SER A 49 -8.48 -5.97 -17.27
C SER A 49 -7.58 -7.20 -17.04
N GLN A 50 -7.77 -8.25 -17.86
CA GLN A 50 -7.06 -9.52 -17.67
C GLN A 50 -5.55 -9.30 -17.70
N CYS A 51 -4.90 -9.60 -16.57
CA CYS A 51 -3.50 -9.35 -16.32
C CYS A 51 -2.69 -10.66 -16.32
N TRP A 52 -1.42 -10.59 -16.72
CA TRP A 52 -0.52 -11.76 -16.68
C TRP A 52 -0.04 -12.10 -15.26
N ALA A 53 -0.26 -11.21 -14.29
CA ALA A 53 0.37 -11.22 -12.96
C ALA A 53 -0.20 -12.24 -11.94
N GLY A 54 -0.90 -13.29 -12.38
CA GLY A 54 -1.47 -14.32 -11.49
C GLY A 54 -2.97 -14.18 -11.27
N ASP A 55 -3.47 -14.57 -10.09
CA ASP A 55 -4.90 -14.52 -9.73
C ASP A 55 -5.37 -13.09 -9.43
N PHE A 56 -5.59 -12.32 -10.51
CA PHE A 56 -5.91 -10.89 -10.50
C PHE A 56 -7.19 -10.56 -9.72
N ASP A 57 -8.24 -11.37 -9.89
CA ASP A 57 -9.51 -11.21 -9.17
C ASP A 57 -9.31 -11.31 -7.66
N THR A 58 -8.45 -12.23 -7.23
CA THR A 58 -8.09 -12.40 -5.82
C THR A 58 -7.32 -11.18 -5.28
N LEU A 59 -6.42 -10.59 -6.06
CA LEU A 59 -5.64 -9.41 -5.63
C LEU A 59 -6.51 -8.16 -5.50
N ASN A 60 -7.37 -7.87 -6.47
CA ASN A 60 -8.27 -6.72 -6.38
C ASN A 60 -9.32 -6.91 -5.28
N TYR A 61 -9.85 -8.13 -5.12
CA TYR A 61 -10.71 -8.46 -3.98
C TYR A 61 -10.00 -8.23 -2.63
N LEU A 62 -8.73 -8.60 -2.52
CA LEU A 62 -7.93 -8.41 -1.29
C LEU A 62 -7.82 -6.92 -0.94
N ALA A 63 -7.49 -6.09 -1.94
CA ALA A 63 -7.38 -4.65 -1.78
C ALA A 63 -8.73 -4.02 -1.39
N ASP A 64 -9.82 -4.43 -2.05
CA ASP A 64 -11.18 -3.99 -1.71
C ASP A 64 -11.57 -4.37 -0.27
N TYR A 65 -11.34 -5.63 0.11
CA TYR A 65 -11.67 -6.13 1.43
C TYR A 65 -10.89 -5.37 2.52
N MET A 66 -9.59 -5.16 2.32
CA MET A 66 -8.76 -4.39 3.24
C MET A 66 -9.22 -2.94 3.34
N ARG A 67 -9.47 -2.27 2.21
CA ARG A 67 -10.00 -0.90 2.17
C ARG A 67 -11.29 -0.80 2.98
N ASP A 68 -12.26 -1.67 2.74
CA ASP A 68 -13.58 -1.57 3.37
C ASP A 68 -13.52 -1.83 4.88
N LYS A 69 -12.69 -2.79 5.32
CA LYS A 69 -12.44 -3.06 6.75
C LYS A 69 -11.72 -1.89 7.43
N GLN A 70 -10.72 -1.30 6.78
CA GLN A 70 -10.03 -0.11 7.29
C GLN A 70 -10.98 1.09 7.39
N LYS A 71 -11.78 1.37 6.35
CA LYS A 71 -12.80 2.44 6.38
C LYS A 71 -13.78 2.25 7.53
N THR A 72 -14.27 1.02 7.72
CA THR A 72 -15.17 0.69 8.84
C THR A 72 -14.49 0.97 10.19
N LYS A 73 -13.23 0.54 10.37
CA LYS A 73 -12.46 0.80 11.60
C LYS A 73 -12.22 2.30 11.83
N ILE A 74 -11.86 3.06 10.80
CA ILE A 74 -11.68 4.51 10.90
C ILE A 74 -12.98 5.21 11.28
N ASP A 75 -14.11 4.81 10.70
CA ASP A 75 -15.41 5.37 11.06
C ASP A 75 -15.80 5.03 12.51
N GLU A 76 -15.48 3.84 13.00
CA GLU A 76 -15.66 3.47 14.42
C GLU A 76 -14.85 4.39 15.35
N LEU A 77 -13.54 4.55 15.08
CA LEU A 77 -12.64 5.40 15.86
C LEU A 77 -13.05 6.88 15.82
N LYS A 78 -13.52 7.35 14.65
CA LYS A 78 -14.02 8.72 14.51
C LYS A 78 -15.27 8.94 15.34
N ARG A 79 -16.18 7.96 15.44
CA ARG A 79 -17.38 8.02 16.30
C ARG A 79 -17.02 8.00 17.80
N SER A 80 -15.91 7.38 18.20
CA SER A 80 -15.41 7.42 19.58
C SER A 80 -14.63 8.69 19.93
N GLY A 81 -14.50 9.63 18.99
CA GLY A 81 -13.87 10.94 19.20
C GLY A 81 -12.41 11.03 18.78
N THR A 82 -11.82 9.96 18.23
CA THR A 82 -10.46 10.00 17.69
C THR A 82 -10.42 10.87 16.43
N LYS A 83 -9.47 11.81 16.37
CA LYS A 83 -9.26 12.68 15.20
C LYS A 83 -8.54 11.91 14.09
N VAL A 84 -9.28 11.05 13.41
CA VAL A 84 -8.74 10.21 12.33
C VAL A 84 -9.54 10.33 11.03
N ALA A 85 -8.86 10.23 9.90
CA ALA A 85 -9.43 10.16 8.57
C ALA A 85 -8.79 9.03 7.75
N PHE A 86 -9.52 8.57 6.73
CA PHE A 86 -9.04 7.57 5.78
C PHE A 86 -8.77 8.23 4.43
N ALA A 87 -7.59 7.98 3.87
CA ALA A 87 -7.23 8.41 2.53
C ALA A 87 -7.28 7.20 1.60
N ASP A 88 -8.21 7.23 0.64
CA ASP A 88 -8.53 6.10 -0.24
C ASP A 88 -7.86 6.27 -1.60
N PRO A 89 -6.77 5.54 -1.91
CA PRO A 89 -6.08 5.68 -3.18
C PRO A 89 -6.76 4.93 -4.33
N VAL A 90 -7.73 4.02 -4.08
CA VAL A 90 -8.34 3.19 -5.13
C VAL A 90 -8.91 4.04 -6.28
N PRO A 91 -9.69 5.11 -6.04
CA PRO A 91 -10.20 5.95 -7.13
C PRO A 91 -9.11 6.65 -7.94
N ALA A 92 -8.04 7.09 -7.28
CA ALA A 92 -6.95 7.83 -7.93
C ALA A 92 -6.02 6.93 -8.75
N PHE A 93 -5.95 5.64 -8.43
CA PHE A 93 -5.13 4.65 -9.12
C PHE A 93 -5.88 3.89 -10.22
N LYS A 94 -7.16 4.21 -10.45
CA LYS A 94 -7.94 3.55 -11.50
C LYS A 94 -7.33 3.81 -12.88
N GLY A 95 -7.05 2.74 -13.62
CA GLY A 95 -6.37 2.81 -14.92
C GLY A 95 -4.85 2.95 -14.81
N HIS A 96 -4.31 2.83 -13.59
CA HIS A 96 -2.89 2.91 -13.29
C HIS A 96 -2.34 1.67 -12.57
N GLY A 97 -3.11 0.58 -12.52
CA GLY A 97 -2.66 -0.69 -11.96
C GLY A 97 -1.65 -1.39 -12.87
N LEU A 98 -1.03 -2.46 -12.37
CA LEU A 98 -0.23 -3.36 -13.20
C LEU A 98 -1.11 -3.93 -14.34
N CYS A 99 -0.55 -4.04 -15.56
CA CYS A 99 -1.24 -4.39 -16.80
C CYS A 99 -2.16 -3.33 -17.42
N ASP A 100 -2.34 -2.15 -16.80
CA ASP A 100 -2.94 -1.01 -17.49
C ASP A 100 -1.94 -0.35 -18.46
N SER A 101 -2.43 0.49 -19.38
CA SER A 101 -1.57 1.20 -20.32
C SER A 101 -0.68 2.28 -19.67
N ASP A 102 -1.05 2.75 -18.47
CA ASP A 102 -0.31 3.76 -17.70
C ASP A 102 0.01 3.27 -16.28
N GLU A 103 0.88 2.27 -16.17
CA GLU A 103 1.18 1.61 -14.90
C GLU A 103 1.92 2.53 -13.90
N TRP A 104 1.32 2.72 -12.73
CA TRP A 104 1.94 3.38 -11.58
C TRP A 104 2.50 2.39 -10.56
N ILE A 105 2.29 1.10 -10.77
CA ILE A 105 2.77 0.01 -9.93
C ILE A 105 3.86 -0.78 -10.67
N ASN A 106 4.89 -1.18 -9.95
CA ASN A 106 5.95 -2.03 -10.46
C ASN A 106 5.46 -3.48 -10.65
N GLY A 107 5.78 -4.05 -11.81
CA GLY A 107 5.62 -5.49 -12.08
C GLY A 107 6.79 -6.29 -11.52
N VAL A 108 7.22 -7.36 -12.21
CA VAL A 108 8.49 -8.02 -11.87
C VAL A 108 9.63 -7.12 -12.32
N VAL A 109 10.38 -6.56 -11.36
CA VAL A 109 11.53 -5.69 -11.62
C VAL A 109 12.83 -6.47 -11.41
N ALA A 110 13.74 -6.39 -12.37
CA ALA A 110 15.09 -6.92 -12.25
C ALA A 110 15.97 -5.86 -11.60
N GLY A 111 16.47 -6.14 -10.39
CA GLY A 111 17.32 -5.24 -9.63
C GLY A 111 18.82 -5.54 -9.77
N PRO A 112 19.66 -4.90 -8.94
CA PRO A 112 19.27 -3.93 -7.91
C PRO A 112 19.09 -2.49 -8.45
N HIS A 113 18.14 -1.76 -7.89
CA HIS A 113 17.90 -0.33 -8.13
C HIS A 113 18.09 0.54 -6.88
N GLY A 114 18.22 -0.08 -5.70
CA GLY A 114 18.58 0.60 -4.45
C GLY A 114 18.99 -0.40 -3.36
N ASP A 115 19.48 0.11 -2.23
CA ASP A 115 20.06 -0.69 -1.13
C ASP A 115 19.08 -1.72 -0.51
N GLY A 116 17.77 -1.57 -0.77
CA GLY A 116 16.73 -2.51 -0.32
C GLY A 116 16.57 -3.75 -1.21
N ASP A 117 17.20 -3.81 -2.38
CA ASP A 117 17.13 -4.96 -3.28
C ASP A 117 18.13 -6.05 -2.91
N PHE A 118 17.99 -7.23 -3.52
CA PHE A 118 19.04 -8.25 -3.46
C PHE A 118 20.25 -7.83 -4.29
N HIS A 119 21.45 -8.02 -3.73
CA HIS A 119 22.72 -7.67 -4.34
C HIS A 119 23.62 -8.90 -4.52
N ASP A 120 24.61 -8.76 -5.40
CA ASP A 120 25.67 -9.75 -5.54
C ASP A 120 26.50 -9.81 -4.25
N GLY A 121 26.59 -11.00 -3.65
CA GLY A 121 27.24 -11.23 -2.35
C GLY A 121 26.30 -11.35 -1.15
N ASP A 122 24.99 -11.12 -1.32
CA ASP A 122 24.00 -11.43 -0.30
C ASP A 122 23.98 -12.94 0.02
N PRO A 123 23.60 -13.34 1.25
CA PRO A 123 23.51 -14.75 1.62
C PRO A 123 22.71 -15.55 0.59
N ALA A 124 23.30 -16.61 0.03
CA ALA A 124 22.73 -17.38 -1.09
C ALA A 124 21.36 -18.03 -0.79
N ASN A 125 20.95 -18.09 0.47
CA ASN A 125 19.64 -18.54 0.90
C ASN A 125 18.56 -17.45 0.84
N GLN A 126 18.93 -16.22 0.46
CA GLN A 126 18.06 -15.05 0.44
C GLN A 126 17.98 -14.40 -0.94
N ALA A 127 18.98 -14.55 -1.81
CA ALA A 127 19.06 -13.81 -3.06
C ALA A 127 18.69 -14.65 -4.30
N PRO A 128 17.55 -14.40 -4.97
CA PRO A 128 17.23 -15.00 -6.26
C PRO A 128 17.93 -14.21 -7.38
N CYS A 129 19.23 -14.46 -7.54
CA CYS A 129 20.04 -13.85 -8.59
C CYS A 129 20.27 -14.82 -9.76
N ILE A 130 20.18 -14.30 -10.99
CA ILE A 130 20.69 -14.97 -12.19
C ILE A 130 22.17 -14.61 -12.30
N THR A 131 23.03 -15.57 -12.00
CA THR A 131 24.47 -15.40 -12.13
C THR A 131 24.89 -15.52 -13.59
N LYS A 132 25.40 -14.43 -14.19
CA LYS A 132 26.10 -14.47 -15.46
C LYS A 132 27.49 -13.83 -15.28
N PRO A 133 28.54 -14.36 -15.94
CA PRO A 133 29.88 -13.78 -15.85
C PRO A 133 29.86 -12.29 -16.23
N GLY A 134 30.11 -11.40 -15.27
CA GLY A 134 30.14 -9.94 -15.47
C GLY A 134 28.79 -9.22 -15.43
N GLN A 135 27.66 -9.92 -15.22
CA GLN A 135 26.32 -9.33 -15.08
C GLN A 135 25.49 -10.19 -14.11
N ASN A 136 25.67 -9.97 -12.81
CA ASN A 136 24.81 -10.59 -11.81
C ASN A 136 23.52 -9.76 -11.72
N THR A 137 22.40 -10.31 -12.20
CA THR A 137 21.07 -9.69 -12.10
C THR A 137 20.33 -10.33 -10.94
N CYS A 138 19.95 -9.53 -9.95
CA CYS A 138 19.22 -9.99 -8.77
C CYS A 138 17.76 -9.54 -8.84
N LEU A 139 16.84 -10.25 -8.18
CA LEU A 139 15.45 -9.79 -8.13
C LEU A 139 15.37 -8.51 -7.29
N SER A 140 14.60 -7.53 -7.76
CA SER A 140 14.24 -6.37 -6.94
C SER A 140 13.14 -6.73 -5.93
N LEU A 141 13.09 -6.06 -4.78
CA LEU A 141 11.96 -6.11 -3.85
C LEU A 141 10.86 -5.10 -4.18
N GLU A 142 11.03 -4.31 -5.25
CA GLU A 142 10.05 -3.37 -5.75
C GLU A 142 8.77 -3.96 -6.37
N PRO A 143 8.62 -5.26 -6.71
CA PRO A 143 7.36 -5.76 -7.24
C PRO A 143 6.17 -5.37 -6.37
N PHE A 144 5.09 -4.93 -7.02
CA PHE A 144 3.87 -4.45 -6.39
C PHE A 144 4.00 -3.15 -5.58
N HIS A 145 5.16 -2.49 -5.60
CA HIS A 145 5.34 -1.15 -5.03
C HIS A 145 5.11 -0.04 -6.07
N PRO A 146 4.83 1.20 -5.65
CA PRO A 146 4.58 2.31 -6.58
C PRO A 146 5.86 2.76 -7.30
N ARG A 147 5.72 3.10 -8.59
CA ARG A 147 6.70 3.89 -9.36
C ARG A 147 6.67 5.34 -8.92
N ASN A 148 7.59 6.17 -9.42
CA ASN A 148 7.58 7.63 -9.20
C ASN A 148 6.21 8.27 -9.47
N ALA A 149 5.52 7.83 -10.53
CA ALA A 149 4.16 8.28 -10.84
C ALA A 149 3.15 7.84 -9.76
N GLY A 150 3.22 6.60 -9.29
CA GLY A 150 2.41 6.10 -8.17
C GLY A 150 2.71 6.83 -6.85
N THR A 151 3.97 7.10 -6.53
CA THR A 151 4.34 7.95 -5.38
C THR A 151 3.70 9.34 -5.49
N THR A 152 3.67 9.91 -6.70
CA THR A 152 2.98 11.18 -6.97
C THR A 152 1.47 11.03 -6.78
N GLY A 153 0.87 9.93 -7.22
CA GLY A 153 -0.54 9.60 -6.99
C GLY A 153 -0.88 9.53 -5.49
N TYR A 154 -0.08 8.82 -4.70
CA TYR A 154 -0.25 8.79 -3.24
C TYR A 154 -0.13 10.18 -2.60
N ALA A 155 0.82 11.00 -3.06
CA ALA A 155 0.97 12.37 -2.57
C ALA A 155 -0.27 13.22 -2.87
N GLN A 156 -0.88 13.05 -4.05
CA GLN A 156 -2.14 13.71 -4.40
C GLN A 156 -3.28 13.26 -3.49
N VAL A 157 -3.43 11.95 -3.26
CA VAL A 157 -4.45 11.38 -2.36
C VAL A 157 -4.28 11.91 -0.94
N MET A 158 -3.05 11.96 -0.43
CA MET A 158 -2.75 12.53 0.89
C MET A 158 -3.06 14.03 0.93
N GLY A 159 -2.65 14.78 -0.09
CA GLY A 159 -2.93 16.22 -0.19
C GLY A 159 -4.43 16.53 -0.18
N GLN A 160 -5.22 15.72 -0.87
CA GLN A 160 -6.69 15.82 -0.85
C GLN A 160 -7.24 15.50 0.55
N ALA A 161 -6.82 14.39 1.16
CA ALA A 161 -7.27 14.01 2.50
C ALA A 161 -6.93 15.07 3.56
N LEU A 162 -5.74 15.69 3.47
CA LEU A 162 -5.33 16.81 4.32
C LEU A 162 -6.22 18.05 4.08
N THR A 163 -6.56 18.34 2.84
CA THR A 163 -7.48 19.44 2.50
C THR A 163 -8.88 19.19 3.06
N ASP A 164 -9.40 17.97 2.93
CA ASP A 164 -10.74 17.57 3.37
C ASP A 164 -10.91 17.64 4.89
N ILE A 165 -9.84 17.37 5.65
CA ILE A 165 -9.84 17.52 7.12
C ILE A 165 -9.50 18.95 7.57
N GLY A 166 -9.32 19.88 6.63
CA GLY A 166 -9.04 21.29 6.92
C GLY A 166 -7.63 21.57 7.42
N TYR A 167 -6.65 20.71 7.12
CA TYR A 167 -5.26 20.93 7.48
C TYR A 167 -4.68 22.11 6.67
N LYS A 168 -4.16 23.12 7.37
CA LYS A 168 -3.63 24.36 6.77
C LYS A 168 -2.10 24.43 6.71
N GLY A 169 -1.41 23.33 7.03
CA GLY A 169 0.05 23.33 7.19
C GLY A 169 0.50 23.81 8.57
N ALA A 170 1.72 23.42 8.97
CA ALA A 170 2.32 23.80 10.25
C ALA A 170 2.55 25.33 10.42
N ASN A 171 2.41 26.11 9.34
CA ASN A 171 2.62 27.56 9.32
C ASN A 171 1.32 28.38 9.36
N ALA A 172 0.16 27.76 9.53
CA ALA A 172 -1.08 28.48 9.73
C ALA A 172 -1.12 29.03 11.16
N VAL A 173 -0.55 30.22 11.35
CA VAL A 173 -0.73 31.01 12.58
C VAL A 173 -2.24 31.17 12.81
N PRO A 174 -2.78 30.81 13.98
CA PRO A 174 -4.17 31.10 14.31
C PRO A 174 -4.38 32.62 14.26
N SER A 175 -5.33 33.06 13.44
CA SER A 175 -5.89 34.41 13.52
C SER A 175 -6.65 34.61 14.82
#